data_AF-A0A512U9L8-F1
#
_entry.id   AF-A0A512U9L8-F1
#
_cell.length_a   1.000
_cell.length_b   1.000
_cell.length_c   1.000
_cell.angle_alpha   90.00
_cell.angle_beta   90.00
_cell.angle_gamma   90.00
#
_symmetry.space_group_name_H-M   'P 1'
#
loop_
_entity.id
_entity.type
_entity.pdbx_description
1 polymer ?
#
loop_
_entity_poly.entity_id
_entity_poly.type
_entity_poly.pdbx_seq_one_letter_code
_entity_poly.pdbx_strand_id
1 'polypeptide(L)'
;MKLSSLLPFFALASAYDILRAGMMYVSKLDGIPTRKNLISQGVRLVVATEGSRFDYDKRGSLKLTGSGRYLSVNEAGKLVFIDEPDTEFFLTREGSSRSRKRLSYKGNTIFQMCGDDSIGFKSDCEDARNVLITYEDINYQM
;
A
#
# COMPACT_ATOMS: atom_id res chain seq x y z
N MET A 1 -52.24 18.57 -25.02
CA MET A 1 -51.45 17.46 -25.62
C MET A 1 -50.27 18.10 -26.33
N LYS A 2 -48.98 17.81 -26.09
CA LYS A 2 -48.24 16.82 -25.28
C LYS A 2 -46.96 17.54 -24.81
N LEU A 3 -46.57 17.37 -23.54
CA LEU A 3 -45.24 17.72 -23.05
C LEU A 3 -44.25 16.66 -23.54
N SER A 4 -43.20 17.07 -24.25
CA SER A 4 -42.03 16.24 -24.52
C SER A 4 -40.86 16.78 -23.72
N SER A 5 -40.73 16.29 -22.48
CA SER A 5 -39.57 16.55 -21.63
C SER A 5 -38.49 15.51 -21.93
N LEU A 6 -37.40 15.93 -22.58
CA LEU A 6 -36.21 15.11 -22.80
C LEU A 6 -35.30 15.26 -21.58
N LEU A 7 -35.30 14.27 -20.68
CA LEU A 7 -34.29 14.13 -19.64
C LEU A 7 -33.06 13.45 -20.23
N PRO A 8 -31.89 14.12 -20.33
CA PRO A 8 -30.65 13.43 -20.65
C PRO A 8 -30.26 12.57 -19.44
N PHE A 9 -30.31 11.24 -19.62
CA PHE A 9 -29.70 10.29 -18.71
C PHE A 9 -28.18 10.50 -18.74
N PHE A 10 -27.66 11.29 -17.80
CA PHE A 10 -26.24 11.28 -17.48
C PHE A 10 -25.90 9.93 -16.85
N ALA A 11 -25.46 8.98 -17.67
CA ALA A 11 -24.84 7.76 -17.20
C ALA A 11 -23.48 8.12 -16.57
N LEU A 12 -23.47 8.28 -15.24
CA LEU A 12 -22.24 8.25 -14.46
C LEU A 12 -21.68 6.82 -14.55
N ALA A 13 -20.82 6.59 -15.53
CA ALA A 13 -20.00 5.40 -15.57
C ALA A 13 -19.01 5.48 -14.40
N SER A 14 -19.38 4.90 -13.26
CA SER A 14 -18.47 4.61 -12.17
C SER A 14 -17.48 3.56 -12.68
N ALA A 15 -16.32 4.02 -13.16
CA ALA A 15 -15.19 3.17 -13.39
C ALA A 15 -14.76 2.61 -12.03
N TYR A 16 -15.16 1.37 -11.74
CA TYR A 16 -14.62 0.62 -10.63
C TYR A 16 -13.14 0.39 -10.91
N ASP A 17 -12.28 1.08 -10.17
CA ASP A 17 -10.86 0.81 -10.23
C ASP A 17 -10.61 -0.60 -9.66
N ILE A 18 -9.90 -1.42 -10.44
CA ILE A 18 -9.61 -2.81 -10.06
C ILE A 18 -8.69 -2.77 -8.83
N LEU A 19 -9.27 -3.00 -7.66
CA LEU A 19 -8.54 -3.21 -6.43
C LEU A 19 -7.91 -4.60 -6.47
N ARG A 20 -6.57 -4.66 -6.54
CA ARG A 20 -5.85 -5.92 -6.41
C ARG A 20 -5.51 -6.12 -4.95
N ALA A 21 -6.10 -7.13 -4.31
CA ALA A 21 -5.78 -7.49 -2.94
C ALA A 21 -4.45 -8.25 -2.84
N GLY A 22 -3.67 -7.95 -1.81
CA GLY A 22 -2.34 -8.53 -1.59
C GLY A 22 -1.87 -8.40 -0.15
N MET A 23 -0.69 -8.94 0.14
CA MET A 23 0.01 -8.76 1.41
C MET A 23 1.30 -7.99 1.21
N MET A 24 1.69 -7.21 2.21
CA MET A 24 2.99 -6.55 2.24
C MET A 24 3.93 -7.22 3.24
N TYR A 25 5.21 -7.31 2.89
CA TYR A 25 6.26 -7.81 3.76
C TYR A 25 7.60 -7.13 3.47
N VAL A 26 8.46 -7.06 4.48
CA VAL A 26 9.88 -6.74 4.34
C VAL A 26 10.57 -7.91 3.65
N SER A 27 11.08 -7.65 2.45
CA SER A 27 11.76 -8.63 1.58
C SER A 27 13.29 -8.59 1.69
N LYS A 28 13.84 -7.44 2.13
CA LYS A 28 15.25 -7.26 2.46
C LYS A 28 15.39 -6.34 3.66
N LEU A 29 16.35 -6.64 4.53
CA LEU A 29 16.76 -5.81 5.67
C LEU A 29 18.27 -5.62 5.55
N ASP A 30 18.70 -4.37 5.36
CA ASP A 30 20.10 -3.99 5.03
C ASP A 30 20.71 -4.83 3.91
N GLY A 31 19.93 -5.04 2.85
CA GLY A 31 20.34 -5.82 1.67
C GLY A 31 20.25 -7.34 1.86
N ILE A 32 20.09 -7.84 3.08
CA ILE A 32 19.96 -9.27 3.36
C ILE A 32 18.51 -9.72 3.08
N PRO A 33 18.28 -10.73 2.23
CA PRO A 33 16.95 -11.28 2.01
C PRO A 33 16.29 -11.73 3.31
N THR A 34 15.06 -11.28 3.54
CA THR A 34 14.26 -11.67 4.71
C THR A 34 12.80 -11.71 4.32
N ARG A 35 11.95 -12.28 5.17
CA ARG A 35 10.51 -12.20 5.01
C ARG A 35 9.90 -11.92 6.38
N LYS A 36 9.52 -10.66 6.60
CA LYS A 36 8.76 -10.26 7.79
C LYS A 36 7.48 -9.57 7.36
N ASN A 37 6.34 -10.04 7.84
CA ASN A 37 5.05 -9.51 7.41
C ASN A 37 4.82 -8.12 7.98
N LEU A 38 3.95 -7.34 7.31
CA LEU A 38 3.53 -6.03 7.77
C LEU A 38 2.05 -6.07 8.16
N ILE A 39 1.76 -5.46 9.32
CA ILE A 39 0.40 -5.35 9.86
C ILE A 39 0.06 -3.91 10.22
N SER A 40 -1.23 -3.65 10.33
CA SER A 40 -1.74 -2.45 11.00
C SER A 40 -1.78 -2.67 12.51
N GLN A 41 -1.03 -1.87 13.27
CA GLN A 41 -1.12 -1.77 14.72
C GLN A 41 -1.59 -0.36 15.11
N GLY A 42 -2.87 -0.25 15.46
CA GLY A 42 -3.52 1.04 15.71
C GLY A 42 -3.54 1.91 14.45
N VAL A 43 -2.68 2.92 14.40
CA VAL A 43 -2.53 3.81 13.24
C VAL A 43 -1.24 3.57 12.46
N ARG A 44 -0.34 2.69 12.91
CA ARG A 44 0.99 2.52 12.33
C ARG A 44 1.06 1.24 11.50
N LEU A 45 1.90 1.26 10.47
CA LEU A 45 2.36 0.05 9.80
C LEU A 45 3.59 -0.49 10.53
N VAL A 46 3.52 -1.72 11.04
CA VAL A 46 4.58 -2.34 11.84
C VAL A 46 4.92 -3.73 11.34
N VAL A 47 6.11 -4.20 11.67
CA VAL A 47 6.56 -5.56 11.39
C VAL A 47 5.94 -6.55 12.40
N ALA A 48 5.45 -7.69 11.92
CA ALA A 48 4.90 -8.75 12.77
C ALA A 48 5.03 -10.15 12.14
N THR A 49 4.59 -11.17 12.89
CA THR A 49 4.50 -12.57 12.44
C THR A 49 3.30 -12.78 11.51
N GLU A 50 2.16 -12.18 11.82
CA GLU A 50 0.94 -12.20 11.02
C GLU A 50 0.99 -11.18 9.88
N GLY A 51 0.10 -11.30 8.89
CA GLY A 51 0.03 -10.40 7.74
C GLY A 51 -1.34 -9.72 7.60
N SER A 52 -1.33 -8.42 7.32
CA SER A 52 -2.54 -7.69 6.91
C SER A 52 -2.75 -7.77 5.41
N ARG A 53 -4.01 -7.68 4.99
CA ARG A 53 -4.39 -7.56 3.58
C ARG A 53 -4.53 -6.09 3.20
N PHE A 54 -4.05 -5.79 2.01
CA PHE A 54 -4.10 -4.46 1.44
C PHE A 54 -4.75 -4.53 0.07
N ASP A 55 -5.55 -3.53 -0.25
CA ASP A 55 -6.10 -3.32 -1.57
C ASP A 55 -5.30 -2.21 -2.26
N TYR A 56 -4.66 -2.53 -3.37
CA TYR A 56 -3.95 -1.53 -4.18
C TYR A 56 -4.85 -1.03 -5.30
N ASP A 57 -5.00 0.28 -5.37
CA ASP A 57 -5.64 1.00 -6.46
C ASP A 57 -4.62 1.42 -7.53
N LYS A 58 -5.03 1.41 -8.80
CA LYS A 58 -4.15 1.71 -9.93
C LYS A 58 -3.62 3.16 -9.94
N ARG A 59 -4.25 4.07 -9.21
CA ARG A 59 -3.81 5.47 -9.05
C ARG A 59 -2.73 5.61 -7.98
N GLY A 60 -2.35 4.54 -7.30
CA GLY A 60 -1.23 4.53 -6.36
C GLY A 60 -1.62 4.62 -4.89
N SER A 61 -2.86 4.28 -4.52
CA SER A 61 -3.26 4.22 -3.12
C SER A 61 -3.29 2.78 -2.59
N LEU A 62 -2.88 2.62 -1.33
CA LEU A 62 -2.90 1.36 -0.59
C LEU A 62 -3.90 1.47 0.54
N LYS A 63 -4.96 0.67 0.48
CA LYS A 63 -6.00 0.63 1.51
C LYS A 63 -5.85 -0.61 2.36
N LEU A 64 -6.00 -0.50 3.68
CA LEU A 64 -6.11 -1.67 4.55
C LEU A 64 -7.49 -2.32 4.33
N THR A 65 -7.50 -3.57 3.85
CA THR A 65 -8.72 -4.27 3.43
C THR A 65 -9.74 -4.32 4.57
N GLY A 66 -10.99 -3.91 4.28
CA GLY A 66 -12.09 -3.91 5.25
C GLY A 66 -12.09 -2.77 6.28
N SER A 67 -11.08 -1.90 6.31
CA SER A 67 -10.99 -0.83 7.33
C SER A 67 -11.49 0.54 6.88
N GLY A 68 -11.52 0.81 5.58
CA GLY A 68 -11.75 2.17 5.06
C GLY A 68 -10.50 3.07 5.06
N ARG A 69 -9.40 2.67 5.70
CA ARG A 69 -8.21 3.51 5.92
C ARG A 69 -7.10 3.24 4.91
N TYR A 70 -6.36 4.28 4.57
CA TYR A 70 -5.32 4.30 3.55
C TYR A 70 -3.95 4.52 4.18
N LEU A 71 -2.95 3.84 3.63
CA LEU A 71 -1.56 4.04 4.00
C LEU A 71 -1.09 5.40 3.49
N SER A 72 -0.37 6.14 4.32
CA SER A 72 0.29 7.40 3.99
C SER A 72 1.57 7.55 4.82
N VAL A 73 2.35 8.59 4.57
CA VAL A 73 3.53 8.97 5.34
C VAL A 73 3.24 10.28 6.07
N ASN A 74 3.28 10.27 7.40
CA ASN A 74 3.07 11.48 8.19
C ASN A 74 4.28 12.43 8.17
N GLU A 75 4.15 13.59 8.83
CA GLU A 75 5.21 14.61 8.90
C GLU A 75 6.51 14.11 9.54
N ALA A 76 6.43 13.12 10.43
CA ALA A 76 7.59 12.47 11.06
C ALA A 76 8.22 11.37 10.18
N GLY A 77 7.75 11.20 8.94
CA GLY A 77 8.20 10.16 8.04
C GLY A 77 7.73 8.76 8.41
N LYS A 78 6.74 8.59 9.29
CA LYS A 78 6.21 7.27 9.67
C LYS A 78 5.08 6.85 8.75
N LEU A 79 5.04 5.57 8.38
CA LEU A 79 3.93 4.99 7.63
C LEU A 79 2.75 4.76 8.57
N VAL A 80 1.66 5.46 8.27
CA VAL A 80 0.44 5.47 9.08
C VAL A 80 -0.81 5.25 8.23
N PHE A 81 -1.91 4.89 8.88
CA PHE A 81 -3.21 4.77 8.27
C PHE A 81 -4.05 6.02 8.54
N ILE A 82 -4.60 6.62 7.49
CA ILE A 82 -5.45 7.82 7.52
C ILE A 82 -6.75 7.57 6.74
N ASP A 83 -7.69 8.51 6.76
CA ASP A 83 -9.00 8.35 6.12
C ASP A 83 -8.99 8.72 4.63
N GLU A 84 -8.05 9.58 4.20
CA GLU A 84 -7.91 9.98 2.79
C GLU A 84 -6.86 9.15 2.03
N PRO A 85 -7.07 8.87 0.74
CA PRO A 85 -6.11 8.14 -0.07
C PRO A 85 -4.86 8.99 -0.34
N ASP A 86 -3.69 8.45 0.00
CA ASP A 86 -2.40 8.92 -0.51
C ASP A 86 -2.06 8.15 -1.79
N THR A 87 -1.88 8.86 -2.90
CA THR A 87 -1.68 8.29 -4.24
C THR A 87 -0.20 8.23 -4.67
N GLU A 88 0.73 8.50 -3.75
CA GLU A 88 2.16 8.56 -4.07
C GLU A 88 2.87 7.20 -3.96
N PHE A 89 2.13 6.11 -3.75
CA PHE A 89 2.67 4.74 -3.75
C PHE A 89 2.63 4.11 -5.14
N PHE A 90 3.66 3.36 -5.48
CA PHE A 90 3.71 2.63 -6.74
C PHE A 90 4.18 1.19 -6.52
N LEU A 91 3.58 0.27 -7.27
CA LEU A 91 3.96 -1.13 -7.32
C LEU A 91 4.64 -1.44 -8.65
N THR A 92 5.93 -1.74 -8.62
CA THR A 92 6.70 -2.14 -9.81
C THR A 92 6.98 -3.64 -9.77
N ARG A 93 6.79 -4.36 -10.86
CA ARG A 93 7.06 -5.81 -10.93
C ARG A 93 8.49 -6.13 -10.49
N GLU A 94 8.65 -7.14 -9.64
CA GLU A 94 9.95 -7.59 -9.16
C GLU A 94 10.38 -8.91 -9.85
N GLY A 95 11.48 -8.86 -10.61
CA GLY A 95 12.04 -10.02 -11.30
C GLY A 95 11.05 -10.62 -12.33
N SER A 96 11.03 -11.95 -12.42
CA SER A 96 10.15 -12.68 -13.34
C SER A 96 8.76 -12.98 -12.76
N SER A 97 8.53 -12.78 -11.46
CA SER A 97 7.22 -13.04 -10.85
C SER A 97 6.17 -12.01 -11.30
N ARG A 98 4.95 -12.46 -11.60
CA ARG A 98 3.82 -11.55 -11.89
C ARG A 98 3.09 -11.11 -10.61
N SER A 99 3.15 -11.90 -9.55
CA SER A 99 2.47 -11.62 -8.27
C SER A 99 3.28 -10.70 -7.37
N ARG A 100 4.61 -10.75 -7.45
CA ARG A 100 5.51 -9.96 -6.60
C ARG A 100 5.85 -8.61 -7.21
N LYS A 101 5.65 -7.57 -6.42
CA LYS A 101 5.91 -6.18 -6.81
C LYS A 101 6.68 -5.47 -5.71
N ARG A 102 7.68 -4.68 -6.09
CA ARG A 102 8.40 -3.76 -5.23
C ARG A 102 7.51 -2.54 -4.95
N LEU A 103 7.34 -2.20 -3.67
CA LEU A 103 6.70 -0.96 -3.27
C LEU A 103 7.70 0.20 -3.39
N SER A 104 7.23 1.35 -3.87
CA SER A 104 7.91 2.63 -3.73
C SER A 104 6.93 3.72 -3.25
N TYR A 105 7.48 4.76 -2.66
CA TYR A 105 6.76 5.98 -2.28
C TYR A 105 7.50 7.19 -2.85
N LYS A 106 6.82 8.06 -3.60
CA LYS A 106 7.43 9.21 -4.29
C LYS A 106 8.68 8.83 -5.10
N GLY A 107 8.60 7.68 -5.78
CA GLY A 107 9.67 7.13 -6.62
C GLY A 107 10.84 6.43 -5.89
N ASN A 108 10.87 6.42 -4.56
CA ASN A 108 11.94 5.78 -3.79
C ASN A 108 11.46 4.44 -3.19
N THR A 109 12.30 3.40 -3.28
CA THR A 109 12.00 2.03 -2.86
C THR A 109 12.56 1.67 -1.47
N ILE A 110 13.38 2.54 -0.89
CA ILE A 110 13.99 2.36 0.42
C ILE A 110 13.06 2.94 1.49
N PHE A 111 12.65 2.09 2.42
CA PHE A 111 11.97 2.44 3.64
C PHE A 111 12.89 2.17 4.83
N GLN A 112 12.51 2.62 6.02
CA GLN A 112 13.21 2.35 7.27
C GLN A 112 12.35 1.46 8.17
N MET A 113 12.96 0.46 8.80
CA MET A 113 12.39 -0.23 9.95
C MET A 113 13.05 0.37 11.19
N CYS A 114 12.24 0.91 12.09
CA CYS A 114 12.71 1.61 13.29
C CYS A 114 12.86 0.65 14.48
N GLY A 115 13.48 1.10 15.56
CA GLY A 115 13.64 0.30 16.79
C GLY A 115 12.32 -0.18 17.43
N ASP A 116 11.20 0.51 17.15
CA ASP A 116 9.85 0.13 17.59
C ASP A 116 9.09 -0.74 16.56
N ASP A 117 9.82 -1.35 15.62
CA ASP A 117 9.30 -2.16 14.50
C ASP A 117 8.36 -1.42 13.53
N SER A 118 8.12 -0.13 13.74
CA SER A 118 7.36 0.69 12.80
C SER A 118 8.14 0.95 11.52
N ILE A 119 7.40 1.09 10.42
CA ILE A 119 7.98 1.43 9.13
C ILE A 119 7.96 2.95 8.95
N GLY A 120 9.08 3.49 8.47
CA GLY A 120 9.25 4.88 8.07
C GLY A 120 9.70 5.04 6.63
N PHE A 121 9.67 6.27 6.16
CA PHE A 121 10.15 6.73 4.87
C PHE A 121 10.86 8.07 5.07
N LYS A 122 12.18 8.08 4.84
CA LYS A 122 13.06 9.22 5.16
C LYS A 122 12.86 9.71 6.60
N SER A 123 12.62 8.78 7.53
CA SER A 123 12.39 9.11 8.94
C SER A 123 13.70 9.11 9.72
N ASP A 124 13.86 10.05 10.65
CA ASP A 124 14.99 10.13 11.58
C ASP A 124 14.79 9.21 12.81
N CYS A 125 14.23 8.02 12.61
CA CYS A 125 13.98 7.13 13.73
C CYS A 125 15.27 6.50 14.28
N GLU A 126 15.32 6.33 15.60
CA GLU A 126 16.40 5.63 16.27
C GLU A 126 16.50 4.18 15.75
N ASP A 127 17.74 3.72 15.57
CA ASP A 127 18.07 2.41 15.02
C ASP A 127 17.41 2.09 13.66
N ALA A 128 17.20 3.12 12.83
CA ALA A 128 16.65 2.96 11.50
C ALA A 128 17.50 2.00 10.63
N ARG A 129 16.88 0.92 10.17
CA ARG A 129 17.48 -0.04 9.24
C ARG A 129 16.79 0.01 7.90
N ASN A 130 17.55 -0.07 6.81
CA ASN A 130 16.99 0.05 5.49
C ASN A 130 16.23 -1.22 5.12
N VAL A 131 15.00 -1.07 4.67
CA VAL A 131 14.16 -2.18 4.23
C VAL A 131 13.62 -1.98 2.84
N LEU A 132 13.45 -3.09 2.14
CA LEU A 132 12.69 -3.13 0.89
C LEU A 132 11.37 -3.86 1.12
N ILE A 133 10.26 -3.19 0.82
CA ILE A 133 8.92 -3.74 0.98
C ILE A 133 8.46 -4.37 -0.34
N THR A 134 7.94 -5.59 -0.26
CA THR A 134 7.33 -6.30 -1.38
C THR A 134 5.84 -6.46 -1.12
N TYR A 135 5.06 -6.22 -2.17
CA TYR A 135 3.64 -6.51 -2.27
C TYR A 135 3.47 -7.81 -3.06
N GLU A 136 2.66 -8.73 -2.56
CA GLU A 136 2.36 -10.00 -3.23
C GLU A 136 0.85 -10.18 -3.39
N ASP A 137 0.40 -10.27 -4.65
CA ASP A 137 -1.01 -10.48 -4.99
C ASP A 137 -1.50 -11.84 -4.43
N ILE A 138 -2.62 -11.86 -3.69
CA ILE A 138 -3.19 -13.09 -3.12
C ILE A 138 -4.05 -13.84 -4.16
N ASN A 139 -4.64 -13.13 -5.13
CA ASN A 139 -5.57 -13.70 -6.11
C ASN A 139 -4.92 -14.19 -7.40
N TYR A 140 -3.62 -14.50 -7.39
CA TYR A 140 -2.96 -15.10 -8.55
C TYR A 140 -3.07 -16.64 -8.50
N GLN A 141 -4.30 -17.16 -8.50
CA GLN A 141 -4.57 -18.55 -8.89
C GLN A 141 -4.95 -18.52 -10.37
N MET A 142 -4.07 -19.08 -11.21
CA MET A 142 -4.39 -19.48 -12.59
C MET A 142 -5.09 -20.83 -12.56
#